data_AF-A0A0A9WSZ4-F1
#
_entry.id   AF-A0A0A9WSZ4-F1
#
_cell.length_a   1.000
_cell.length_b   1.000
_cell.length_c   1.000
_cell.angle_alpha   90.00
_cell.angle_beta   90.00
_cell.angle_gamma   90.00
#
_symmetry.space_group_name_H-M   'P 1'
#
loop_
_entity.id
_entity.type
_entity.pdbx_description
1 polymer ?
#
loop_
_entity_poly.entity_id
_entity_poly.type
_entity_poly.pdbx_seq_one_letter_code
_entity_poly.pdbx_strand_id
1 'polypeptide(L)'
;MKTYTLILKGIESVSFPRHVTRTAQNLIKKLCKDVPGERLGSHHSGISDIKKHKWFQGFDWSGLEARDLTPPIIPKLCGPTDTSNFDKFPLDTTVPPDEMSGWDQDF
;
A
#
# COMPACT_ATOMS: atom_id res chain seq x y z
N MET A 1 2.72 6.26 25.05
CA MET A 1 2.71 5.65 23.70
C MET A 1 4.13 5.56 23.19
N LYS A 2 4.62 4.38 22.76
CA LYS A 2 5.99 4.19 22.27
C LYS A 2 6.12 4.26 20.73
N THR A 3 5.03 4.09 19.99
CA THR A 3 5.03 4.02 18.52
C THR A 3 5.59 5.29 17.87
N TYR A 4 5.14 6.47 18.29
CA TYR A 4 5.66 7.74 17.76
C TYR A 4 7.17 7.89 18.02
N THR A 5 7.62 7.54 19.23
CA THR A 5 9.05 7.56 19.56
C THR A 5 9.86 6.62 18.66
N LEU A 6 9.33 5.45 18.31
CA LEU A 6 10.00 4.51 17.41
C LEU A 6 10.04 5.02 15.96
N ILE A 7 8.97 5.68 15.48
CA ILE A 7 8.93 6.31 14.17
C ILE A 7 9.96 7.44 14.09
N LEU A 8 9.99 8.32 15.09
CA LEU A 8 10.93 9.44 15.15
C LEU A 8 12.40 9.01 15.28
N LYS A 9 12.66 7.78 15.74
CA LYS A 9 14.02 7.20 15.76
C LYS A 9 14.54 6.87 14.34
N GLY A 10 13.64 6.83 13.34
CA GLY A 10 13.97 6.64 11.94
C GLY A 10 14.19 5.18 11.55
N ILE A 11 14.03 4.91 10.24
CA ILE A 11 14.11 3.57 9.65
C ILE A 11 15.50 2.93 9.77
N GLU A 12 16.55 3.73 9.92
CA GLU A 12 17.92 3.22 10.10
C GLU A 12 18.10 2.48 11.44
N SER A 13 17.23 2.73 12.41
CA SER A 13 17.23 2.02 13.69
C SER A 13 16.48 0.68 13.66
N VAL A 14 15.81 0.36 12.55
CA VAL A 14 15.02 -0.87 12.39
C VAL A 14 15.90 -1.99 11.86
N SER A 15 15.88 -3.13 12.57
CA SER A 15 16.49 -4.37 12.10
C SER A 15 15.50 -5.14 11.24
N PHE A 16 15.89 -5.48 10.01
CA PHE A 16 15.05 -6.25 9.10
C PHE A 16 15.20 -7.75 9.36
N PRO A 17 14.09 -8.52 9.36
CA PRO A 17 14.13 -9.97 9.37
C PRO A 17 14.91 -10.55 8.19
N ARG A 18 15.50 -11.75 8.36
CA ARG A 18 16.34 -12.41 7.35
C ARG A 18 15.63 -12.70 6.02
N HIS A 19 14.31 -12.89 6.04
CA HIS A 19 13.53 -13.17 4.83
C HIS A 19 13.33 -11.93 3.95
N VAL A 20 13.62 -10.72 4.45
CA VAL A 20 13.52 -9.49 3.65
C VAL A 20 14.81 -9.33 2.86
N THR A 21 14.72 -9.41 1.53
CA THR A 21 15.89 -9.34 0.65
C THR A 21 16.62 -8.00 0.75
N ARG A 22 17.92 -7.96 0.44
CA ARG A 22 18.71 -6.72 0.55
C ARG A 22 18.18 -5.60 -0.35
N THR A 23 17.67 -5.93 -1.53
CA THR A 23 17.03 -4.97 -2.44
C THR A 23 15.71 -4.44 -1.89
N ALA A 24 14.89 -5.29 -1.25
CA ALA A 24 13.67 -4.85 -0.56
C ALA A 24 13.99 -3.93 0.62
N GLN A 25 14.96 -4.29 1.46
CA GLN A 25 15.41 -3.44 2.57
C GLN A 25 15.89 -2.07 2.06
N ASN A 26 16.64 -2.04 0.96
CA ASN A 26 17.12 -0.78 0.37
C ASN A 26 15.95 0.09 -0.11
N LEU A 27 14.96 -0.51 -0.77
CA LEU A 27 13.75 0.20 -1.21
C LEU A 27 13.01 0.80 -0.01
N ILE A 28 12.73 -0.01 1.02
CA ILE A 28 12.01 0.43 2.22
C ILE A 28 12.74 1.59 2.91
N LYS A 29 14.06 1.48 3.11
CA LYS A 29 14.85 2.57 3.72
C LYS A 29 14.82 3.86 2.91
N LYS A 30 14.84 3.78 1.57
CA LYS A 30 14.76 4.95 0.70
C LYS A 30 13.36 5.59 0.65
N LEU A 31 12.30 4.79 0.81
CA LEU A 31 10.93 5.30 0.92
C LEU A 31 10.67 5.95 2.29
N CYS A 32 11.24 5.38 3.36
CA CYS A 32 11.04 5.81 4.73
C CYS A 32 12.13 6.77 5.24
N LYS A 33 12.67 7.65 4.39
CA LYS A 33 13.55 8.74 4.84
C LYS A 33 12.78 9.72 5.74
N ASP A 34 13.45 10.17 6.79
CA ASP A 34 12.87 11.07 7.79
C ASP A 34 12.47 12.41 7.14
N VAL A 35 13.38 12.98 6.33
CA VAL A 35 13.15 14.18 5.53
C VAL A 35 12.29 13.82 4.31
N PRO A 36 11.08 14.39 4.15
CA PRO A 36 10.18 14.04 3.05
C PRO A 36 10.79 14.24 1.66
N GLY A 37 11.57 15.30 1.45
CA GLY A 37 12.21 15.60 0.15
C GLY A 37 13.31 14.61 -0.26
N GLU A 38 13.80 13.78 0.67
CA GLU A 38 14.78 12.72 0.40
C GLU A 38 14.14 11.37 0.12
N ARG A 39 12.81 11.26 0.26
CA ARG A 39 12.11 10.01 0.00
C ARG A 39 12.17 9.69 -1.48
N LEU A 40 12.47 8.44 -1.81
CA LEU A 40 12.40 7.97 -3.19
C LEU A 40 10.99 8.22 -3.73
N GLY A 41 10.90 8.91 -4.87
CA GLY A 41 9.62 9.36 -5.43
C GLY A 41 9.28 10.83 -5.17
N SER A 42 10.00 11.52 -4.30
CA SER A 42 9.81 12.96 -4.02
C SER A 42 10.74 13.87 -4.82
N HIS A 43 11.68 13.31 -5.59
CA HIS A 43 12.56 14.05 -6.50
C HIS A 43 11.86 14.38 -7.84
N HIS A 44 12.55 15.10 -8.72
CA HIS A 44 11.99 15.57 -10.01
C HIS A 44 11.41 14.43 -10.89
N SER A 45 12.01 13.22 -10.80
CA SER A 45 11.61 12.05 -11.60
C SER A 45 10.40 11.31 -11.00
N GLY A 46 9.97 11.68 -9.79
CA GLY A 46 8.78 11.17 -9.14
C GLY A 46 8.75 9.64 -9.06
N ILE A 47 7.58 9.08 -9.38
CA ILE A 47 7.36 7.62 -9.34
C ILE A 47 8.29 6.83 -10.26
N SER A 48 8.88 7.46 -11.28
CA SER A 48 9.84 6.78 -12.17
C SER A 48 11.06 6.25 -11.43
N ASP A 49 11.51 6.95 -10.38
CA ASP A 49 12.64 6.50 -9.56
C ASP A 49 12.30 5.26 -8.74
N ILE A 50 11.03 5.13 -8.32
CA ILE A 50 10.52 3.94 -7.63
C ILE A 50 10.47 2.77 -8.61
N LYS A 51 9.88 2.96 -9.80
CA LYS A 51 9.76 1.92 -10.83
C LYS A 51 11.12 1.37 -11.30
N LYS A 52 12.15 2.23 -11.35
CA LYS A 52 13.53 1.87 -11.74
C LYS A 52 14.37 1.25 -10.62
N HIS A 53 13.84 1.15 -9.40
CA HIS A 53 14.60 0.60 -8.28
C HIS A 53 14.96 -0.88 -8.51
N LYS A 54 16.15 -1.32 -8.07
CA LYS A 54 16.66 -2.70 -8.27
C LYS A 54 15.74 -3.80 -7.72
N TRP A 55 14.85 -3.48 -6.78
CA TRP A 55 13.87 -4.44 -6.29
C TRP A 55 12.84 -4.83 -7.37
N PHE A 56 12.54 -3.92 -8.29
CA PHE A 56 11.66 -4.13 -9.44
C PHE A 56 12.42 -4.54 -10.71
N GLN A 57 13.69 -4.96 -10.59
CA GLN A 57 14.44 -5.42 -11.75
C GLN A 57 13.75 -6.66 -12.35
N GLY A 58 13.37 -6.56 -13.63
CA GLY A 58 12.62 -7.61 -14.33
C GLY A 58 11.10 -7.58 -14.11
N PHE A 59 10.58 -6.61 -13.35
CA PHE A 59 9.14 -6.41 -13.22
C PHE A 59 8.58 -5.70 -14.46
N ASP A 60 7.61 -6.30 -15.12
CA ASP A 60 6.96 -5.74 -16.30
C ASP A 60 5.84 -4.75 -15.91
N TRP A 61 6.21 -3.48 -15.80
CA TRP A 61 5.26 -2.41 -15.50
C TRP A 61 4.21 -2.19 -16.60
N SER A 62 4.55 -2.46 -17.86
CA SER A 62 3.63 -2.29 -18.99
C SER A 62 2.61 -3.43 -19.02
N GLY A 63 3.04 -4.67 -18.79
CA GLY A 63 2.14 -5.81 -18.63
C GLY A 63 1.24 -5.68 -17.41
N LEU A 64 1.71 -5.05 -16.32
CA LEU A 64 0.83 -4.73 -15.18
C LEU A 64 -0.29 -3.76 -15.59
N GLU A 65 0.06 -2.69 -16.29
CA GLU A 65 -0.90 -1.67 -16.75
C GLU A 65 -1.91 -2.24 -17.76
N ALA A 66 -1.44 -3.09 -18.67
CA ALA A 66 -2.26 -3.80 -19.64
C ALA A 66 -3.10 -4.94 -19.03
N ARG A 67 -2.86 -5.29 -17.76
CA ARG A 67 -3.46 -6.44 -17.06
C ARG A 67 -3.09 -7.82 -17.66
N ASP A 68 -1.91 -7.90 -18.26
CA ASP A 68 -1.37 -9.13 -18.87
C ASP A 68 -0.59 -10.00 -17.87
N LEU A 69 -0.18 -9.42 -16.74
CA LEU A 69 0.51 -10.16 -15.68
C LEU A 69 -0.45 -11.12 -14.96
N THR A 70 -0.04 -12.38 -14.84
CA THR A 70 -0.69 -13.31 -13.91
C THR A 70 -0.43 -12.86 -12.47
N PRO A 71 -1.46 -12.60 -11.66
CA PRO A 71 -1.25 -12.19 -10.27
C PRO A 71 -0.70 -13.36 -9.45
N PRO A 72 0.07 -13.09 -8.39
CA PRO A 72 0.64 -14.14 -7.54
C PRO A 72 -0.43 -14.94 -6.76
N ILE A 73 -1.63 -14.38 -6.61
CA ILE A 73 -2.78 -15.00 -5.95
C ILE A 73 -4.00 -14.79 -6.84
N ILE A 74 -4.63 -15.89 -7.26
CA ILE A 74 -5.88 -15.88 -8.01
C ILE A 74 -6.99 -16.32 -7.05
N PRO A 75 -7.86 -15.42 -6.59
CA PRO A 75 -8.97 -15.78 -5.71
C PRO A 75 -9.95 -16.69 -6.44
N LYS A 76 -10.55 -17.64 -5.71
CA LYS A 76 -11.63 -18.47 -6.24
C LYS A 76 -12.94 -17.71 -6.10
N LEU A 77 -13.71 -17.66 -7.18
CA LEU A 77 -15.02 -17.03 -7.23
C LEU A 77 -16.02 -17.97 -7.92
N CYS A 78 -17.19 -18.11 -7.34
CA CYS A 78 -18.28 -18.92 -7.88
C CYS A 78 -19.33 -18.09 -8.64
N GLY A 79 -19.22 -16.75 -8.63
CA GLY A 79 -20.10 -15.85 -9.37
C GLY A 79 -20.10 -14.42 -8.80
N PRO A 80 -20.91 -13.51 -9.40
CA PRO A 80 -20.94 -12.10 -9.01
C PRO A 80 -21.43 -11.82 -7.58
N THR A 81 -22.14 -12.77 -6.96
CA THR A 81 -22.68 -12.66 -5.60
C THR A 81 -21.88 -13.45 -4.56
N ASP A 82 -20.73 -14.02 -4.94
CA ASP A 82 -19.88 -14.80 -4.04
C ASP A 82 -19.12 -13.89 -3.07
N THR A 83 -19.44 -14.01 -1.78
CA THR A 83 -18.81 -13.26 -0.69
C THR A 83 -17.80 -14.10 0.11
N SER A 84 -17.42 -15.29 -0.38
CA SER A 84 -16.57 -16.24 0.37
C SER A 84 -15.16 -15.74 0.69
N ASN A 85 -14.66 -14.74 -0.04
CA ASN A 85 -13.37 -14.09 0.23
C ASN A 85 -13.46 -12.93 1.24
N PHE A 86 -14.64 -12.70 1.84
CA PHE A 86 -14.87 -11.68 2.87
C PHE A 86 -15.28 -12.34 4.19
N ASP A 87 -15.01 -11.65 5.29
CA ASP A 87 -15.53 -12.04 6.61
C ASP A 87 -17.06 -11.95 6.65
N LYS A 88 -17.68 -12.78 7.50
CA LYS A 88 -19.12 -12.73 7.73
C LYS A 88 -19.45 -11.73 8.83
N PHE A 89 -20.32 -10.79 8.50
CA PHE A 89 -20.85 -9.81 9.45
C PHE A 89 -22.35 -10.07 9.66
N PRO A 90 -22.88 -9.82 10.88
CA PRO A 90 -24.33 -9.80 11.08
C PRO A 90 -24.95 -8.66 10.27
N LEU A 91 -26.24 -8.79 9.96
CA LEU A 91 -27.00 -7.70 9.37
C LEU A 91 -27.00 -6.50 10.33
N ASP A 92 -26.54 -5.34 9.84
CA ASP A 92 -26.66 -4.09 10.55
C ASP A 92 -28.06 -3.51 10.31
N THR A 93 -28.81 -3.33 11.40
CA THR A 93 -30.16 -2.74 11.39
C THR A 93 -30.18 -1.37 12.07
N THR A 94 -29.02 -0.78 12.37
CA THR A 94 -28.94 0.54 12.97
C THR A 94 -29.36 1.61 11.96
N VAL A 95 -30.13 2.58 12.45
CA VAL A 95 -30.53 3.75 11.67
C VAL A 95 -29.85 4.97 12.31
N PRO A 96 -28.93 5.64 11.61
CA PRO A 96 -28.31 6.86 12.12
C PRO A 96 -29.36 7.98 12.20
N PRO A 97 -29.13 9.01 13.03
CA PRO A 97 -29.96 10.22 13.01
C PRO A 97 -29.85 10.95 11.67
N ASP A 98 -30.87 11.73 11.34
CA ASP A 98 -30.83 12.59 10.15
C ASP A 98 -29.67 13.60 10.25
N GLU A 99 -28.87 13.66 9.19
CA GLU A 99 -27.79 14.64 9.02
C GLU A 99 -28.21 15.61 7.91
N MET A 100 -28.66 16.79 8.30
CA MET A 100 -29.23 17.79 7.39
C MET A 100 -28.37 19.05 7.26
N SER A 101 -27.11 19.02 7.70
CA SER A 101 -26.21 20.18 7.56
C SER A 101 -25.86 20.49 6.10
N GLY A 102 -26.10 19.55 5.18
CA GLY A 102 -25.86 19.73 3.75
C GLY A 102 -24.39 19.72 3.35
N TRP A 103 -23.51 19.16 4.19
CA TRP A 103 -22.10 18.92 3.84
C TRP A 103 -21.94 17.97 2.65
N ASP A 104 -22.99 17.19 2.37
CA ASP A 104 -23.10 16.13 1.38
C ASP A 104 -24.03 16.50 0.21
N GLN A 105 -24.29 17.78 -0.04
CA GLN A 105 -25.16 18.22 -1.13
C GLN A 105 -24.73 17.74 -2.53
N ASP A 106 -23.44 17.47 -2.71
CA ASP A 106 -22.83 17.02 -3.97
C ASP A 106 -22.47 15.52 -3.98
N PHE A 107 -22.92 14.73 -2.99
CA PHE A 107 -22.82 13.26 -3.04
C PHE A 107 -23.77 12.67 -4.08
#